data_AF-A0A7C1YXR8-F1
#
_entry.id   AF-A0A7C1YXR8-F1
#
_cell.length_a   1.000
_cell.length_b   1.000
_cell.length_c   1.000
_cell.angle_alpha   90.00
_cell.angle_beta   90.00
_cell.angle_gamma   90.00
#
_symmetry.space_group_name_H-M   'P 1'
#
loop_
_entity.id
_entity.type
_entity.pdbx_description
1 polymer ?
#
loop_
_entity_poly.entity_id
_entity_poly.type
_entity_poly.pdbx_seq_one_letter_code
_entity_poly.pdbx_strand_id
1 'polypeptide(L)'
;MEEMANVVRRKRAFENKWVLYELISKNPGICIYELAKKKDWTPGKVEHYVKKLLKDGMIDNSTEVVKGRNKRSLRAKKMEHFINWDKIKELKKPPNNSNN
;
A
#
# COMPACT_ATOMS: atom_id res chain seq x y z
N MET A 1 -20.74 10.46 -18.90
CA MET A 1 -20.86 9.13 -18.22
C MET A 1 -19.52 8.39 -18.12
N GLU A 2 -18.67 8.41 -19.16
CA GLU A 2 -17.37 7.71 -19.17
C GLU A 2 -16.38 8.21 -18.09
N GLU A 3 -16.31 9.53 -17.89
CA GLU A 3 -15.42 10.15 -16.91
C GLU A 3 -15.75 9.73 -15.46
N MET A 4 -17.03 9.70 -15.10
CA MET A 4 -17.51 9.24 -13.80
C MET A 4 -17.17 7.75 -13.58
N ALA A 5 -17.34 6.91 -14.60
CA ALA A 5 -16.98 5.50 -14.51
C ALA A 5 -15.47 5.31 -14.27
N ASN A 6 -14.63 6.14 -14.89
CA ASN A 6 -13.18 6.12 -14.66
C ASN A 6 -12.80 6.60 -13.25
N VAL A 7 -13.48 7.62 -12.71
CA VAL A 7 -13.29 8.05 -11.32
C VAL A 7 -13.61 6.92 -10.34
N VAL A 8 -14.76 6.25 -10.52
CA VAL A 8 -15.18 5.12 -9.67
C VAL A 8 -14.17 3.97 -9.72
N ARG A 9 -13.67 3.63 -10.91
CA ARG A 9 -12.65 2.59 -11.08
C ARG A 9 -11.34 2.94 -10.36
N ARG A 10 -10.88 4.19 -10.48
CA ARG A 10 -9.67 4.66 -9.80
C ARG A 10 -9.82 4.64 -8.28
N LYS A 11 -10.95 5.12 -7.76
CA LYS A 11 -11.27 5.08 -6.33
C LYS A 11 -11.25 3.66 -5.78
N ARG A 12 -11.95 2.73 -6.44
CA ARG A 12 -11.97 1.32 -6.04
C ARG A 12 -10.58 0.68 -6.09
N ALA A 13 -9.76 1.02 -7.10
CA ALA A 13 -8.38 0.54 -7.17
C ALA A 13 -7.51 1.07 -6.02
N PHE A 14 -7.70 2.32 -5.63
CA PHE A 14 -7.02 2.92 -4.49
C PHE A 14 -7.42 2.25 -3.17
N GLU A 15 -8.73 2.10 -2.91
CA GLU A 15 -9.26 1.44 -1.72
C GLU A 15 -8.76 -0.01 -1.60
N ASN A 16 -8.78 -0.75 -2.71
CA ASN A 16 -8.27 -2.13 -2.72
C ASN A 16 -6.77 -2.18 -2.36
N LYS A 17 -5.97 -1.25 -2.87
CA LYS A 17 -4.54 -1.15 -2.55
C LYS A 17 -4.34 -0.85 -1.05
N TRP A 18 -5.13 0.08 -0.51
CA TRP A 18 -5.06 0.48 0.90
C TRP A 18 -5.44 -0.65 1.86
N VAL A 19 -6.53 -1.36 1.57
CA VAL A 19 -6.96 -2.52 2.36
C VAL A 19 -5.87 -3.60 2.42
N LEU A 20 -5.17 -3.86 1.31
CA LEU A 20 -4.07 -4.81 1.28
C LEU A 20 -2.87 -4.36 2.11
N TYR A 21 -2.50 -3.08 2.01
CA TYR A 21 -1.44 -2.50 2.84
C TYR A 21 -1.77 -2.64 4.34
N GLU A 22 -3.00 -2.31 4.74
CA GLU A 22 -3.44 -2.42 6.13
C GLU A 22 -3.38 -3.88 6.64
N LEU A 23 -3.83 -4.84 5.83
CA LEU A 23 -3.74 -6.26 6.16
C LEU A 23 -2.29 -6.71 6.36
N ILE A 24 -1.38 -6.30 5.48
CA ILE A 24 0.05 -6.62 5.60
C ILE A 24 0.65 -5.94 6.84
N SER A 25 0.28 -4.68 7.12
CA SER A 25 0.75 -3.95 8.30
C SER A 25 0.33 -4.61 9.61
N LYS A 26 -0.89 -5.16 9.67
CA LYS A 26 -1.40 -5.89 10.84
C LYS A 26 -0.87 -7.31 10.95
N ASN A 27 -0.29 -7.87 9.88
CA ASN A 27 0.18 -9.26 9.83
C ASN A 27 1.58 -9.34 9.17
N PRO A 28 2.66 -8.86 9.83
CA PRO A 28 4.00 -8.95 9.28
C PRO A 28 4.42 -10.40 9.00
N GLY A 29 4.99 -10.67 7.83
CA GLY A 29 5.39 -12.01 7.40
C GLY A 29 4.30 -12.81 6.69
N ILE A 30 3.11 -12.23 6.50
CA ILE A 30 2.01 -12.87 5.77
C ILE A 30 2.38 -13.11 4.30
N CYS A 31 1.93 -14.24 3.75
CA CYS A 31 2.10 -14.56 2.33
C CYS A 31 0.83 -14.26 1.50
N ILE A 32 0.97 -14.30 0.18
CA ILE A 32 -0.12 -14.01 -0.78
C ILE A 32 -1.33 -14.91 -0.58
N TYR A 33 -1.14 -16.20 -0.30
CA TYR A 33 -2.24 -17.14 -0.12
C TYR A 33 -3.03 -16.86 1.16
N GLU A 34 -2.35 -16.47 2.23
CA GLU A 34 -3.00 -16.09 3.48
C GLU A 34 -3.78 -14.78 3.31
N LEU A 35 -3.22 -13.80 2.58
CA LEU A 35 -3.92 -12.58 2.20
C LEU A 35 -5.17 -12.85 1.35
N ALA A 36 -5.04 -13.73 0.36
CA ALA A 36 -6.14 -14.16 -0.50
C ALA A 36 -7.29 -14.74 0.34
N LYS A 37 -6.98 -15.62 1.28
CA LYS A 37 -7.96 -16.20 2.22
C LYS A 37 -8.58 -15.14 3.14
N LYS A 38 -7.76 -14.30 3.77
CA LYS A 38 -8.26 -13.25 4.70
C LYS A 38 -9.17 -12.23 4.02
N LYS A 39 -8.93 -11.92 2.75
CA LYS A 39 -9.67 -10.90 2.01
C LYS A 39 -10.78 -11.47 1.12
N ASP A 40 -10.83 -12.80 0.98
CA ASP A 40 -11.67 -13.53 0.02
C ASP A 40 -11.45 -13.07 -1.42
N TRP A 41 -10.18 -12.96 -1.82
CA TRP A 41 -9.77 -12.57 -3.17
C TRP A 41 -8.99 -13.68 -3.85
N THR A 42 -8.99 -13.69 -5.18
CA THR A 42 -8.12 -14.57 -5.94
C THR A 42 -6.65 -14.22 -5.69
N PRO A 43 -5.74 -15.22 -5.66
CA PRO A 43 -4.30 -14.96 -5.52
C PRO A 43 -3.76 -14.00 -6.59
N GLY A 44 -4.26 -14.08 -7.82
CA GLY A 44 -3.87 -13.17 -8.90
C GLY A 44 -4.25 -11.71 -8.65
N LYS A 45 -5.44 -11.45 -8.08
CA LYS A 45 -5.85 -10.10 -7.67
C LYS A 45 -4.97 -9.58 -6.54
N VAL A 46 -4.63 -10.42 -5.57
CA VAL A 46 -3.70 -10.06 -4.49
C VAL A 46 -2.32 -9.71 -5.07
N GLU A 47 -1.75 -10.58 -5.90
CA GLU A 47 -0.44 -10.38 -6.53
C GLU A 47 -0.38 -9.07 -7.32
N HIS A 48 -1.44 -8.72 -8.05
CA HIS A 48 -1.54 -7.45 -8.78
C HIS A 48 -1.36 -6.24 -7.87
N TYR A 49 -2.05 -6.19 -6.72
CA TYR A 49 -1.95 -5.07 -5.79
C TYR A 49 -0.67 -5.12 -4.96
N VAL A 50 -0.18 -6.30 -4.60
CA VAL A 50 1.13 -6.48 -3.95
C VAL A 50 2.25 -5.93 -4.82
N LYS A 51 2.26 -6.22 -6.14
CA LYS A 51 3.22 -5.64 -7.09
C LYS A 51 3.17 -4.12 -7.12
N LYS A 52 1.97 -3.53 -7.07
CA LYS A 52 1.82 -2.06 -6.99
C LYS A 52 2.38 -1.50 -5.69
N LEU A 53 2.07 -2.12 -4.56
CA LEU A 53 2.60 -1.70 -3.25
C LEU A 53 4.13 -1.81 -3.19
N LEU A 54 4.72 -2.86 -3.76
CA LEU A 54 6.18 -2.99 -3.88
C LEU A 54 6.77 -1.90 -4.76
N LYS A 55 6.16 -1.64 -5.93
CA LYS A 55 6.58 -0.57 -6.85
C LYS A 55 6.54 0.80 -6.19
N ASP A 56 5.52 1.04 -5.37
CA ASP A 56 5.34 2.29 -4.62
C ASP A 56 6.22 2.34 -3.36
N GLY A 57 7.02 1.31 -3.10
CA GLY A 57 7.90 1.20 -1.93
C GLY A 57 7.16 1.07 -0.60
N MET A 58 5.86 0.78 -0.62
CA MET A 58 4.99 0.75 0.57
C MET A 58 5.20 -0.50 1.44
N ILE A 59 5.63 -1.59 0.81
CA ILE A 59 5.90 -2.87 1.47
C ILE A 59 7.26 -3.39 0.98
N ASP A 60 7.84 -4.30 1.74
CA ASP A 60 8.97 -5.13 1.32
C ASP A 60 8.55 -6.60 1.28
N ASN A 61 9.32 -7.40 0.56
CA ASN A 61 9.19 -8.85 0.57
C ASN A 61 10.52 -9.54 0.79
N SER A 62 10.47 -10.68 1.47
CA SER A 62 11.58 -11.61 1.58
C SER A 62 11.15 -12.98 1.06
N THR A 63 12.13 -13.78 0.66
CA THR A 63 11.93 -15.19 0.31
C THR A 63 12.80 -16.03 1.22
N GLU A 64 12.19 -17.00 1.88
CA GLU A 64 12.86 -17.94 2.77
C GLU A 64 12.52 -19.37 2.36
N VAL A 65 13.45 -20.32 2.56
CA VAL A 65 13.19 -21.75 2.31
C VAL A 65 12.66 -22.37 3.61
N VAL A 66 11.40 -22.77 3.62
CA VAL A 66 10.78 -23.46 4.76
C VAL A 66 10.43 -24.86 4.32
N LYS A 67 11.05 -25.87 4.96
CA LYS A 67 10.83 -27.30 4.65
C LYS A 67 11.04 -27.61 3.15
N GLY A 68 12.08 -27.05 2.56
CA GLY A 68 12.44 -27.24 1.14
C GLY A 68 11.57 -26.49 0.14
N ARG A 69 10.63 -25.63 0.59
CA ARG A 69 9.79 -24.81 -0.28
C ARG A 69 10.07 -23.32 -0.08
N ASN A 70 10.13 -22.58 -1.19
CA ASN A 70 10.23 -21.12 -1.15
C ASN A 70 8.92 -20.53 -0.60
N LYS A 71 9.04 -19.78 0.49
CA LYS A 71 7.96 -19.00 1.09
C LYS A 71 8.28 -17.52 0.93
N ARG A 72 7.37 -16.80 0.26
CA ARG A 72 7.43 -15.34 0.13
C ARG A 72 6.65 -14.69 1.27
N SER A 73 7.32 -13.83 2.02
CA SER A 73 6.78 -13.15 3.19
C SER A 73 6.73 -11.64 2.92
N LEU A 74 5.65 -10.98 3.33
CA LEU A 74 5.42 -9.56 3.08
C LEU A 74 5.43 -8.76 4.39
N ARG A 75 5.98 -7.54 4.34
CA ARG A 75 6.01 -6.62 5.49
C ARG A 75 5.73 -5.20 5.03
N ALA A 76 4.84 -4.50 5.74
CA ALA A 76 4.58 -3.09 5.45
C ALA A 76 5.67 -2.21 6.08
N LYS A 77 6.06 -1.15 5.37
CA LYS A 77 6.85 -0.07 5.97
C LYS A 77 5.93 0.83 6.79
N LYS A 78 6.48 1.50 7.80
CA LYS A 78 5.71 2.46 8.61
C LYS A 78 5.26 3.63 7.76
N MET A 79 4.04 4.11 8.01
CA MET A 79 3.43 5.23 7.28
C MET A 79 4.28 6.50 7.34
N GLU A 80 5.00 6.69 8.44
CA GLU A 80 5.92 7.80 8.71
C GLU A 80 6.96 7.98 7.59
N HIS A 81 7.38 6.90 6.92
CA HIS A 81 8.32 6.96 5.81
C HIS A 81 7.75 7.57 4.53
N PHE A 82 6.41 7.69 4.42
CA PHE A 82 5.74 8.27 3.25
C PHE A 82 5.30 9.72 3.46
N ILE A 83 5.45 10.24 4.68
CA ILE A 83 5.08 11.62 5.02
C ILE A 83 6.30 12.51 4.81
N ASN A 84 6.22 13.42 3.85
CA ASN A 84 7.17 14.52 3.75
C ASN A 84 6.83 15.58 4.80
N TRP A 85 7.44 15.44 5.98
CA TRP A 85 7.22 16.35 7.10
C TRP A 85 7.64 17.79 6.80
N ASP A 86 8.60 18.01 5.91
CA ASP A 86 9.05 19.35 5.56
C ASP A 86 7.99 20.11 4.76
N LYS A 87 7.31 19.45 3.81
CA LYS A 87 6.14 20.02 3.13
C LYS A 87 4.98 20.32 4.09
N ILE A 88 4.77 19.50 5.12
CA ILE A 88 3.72 19.75 6.11
C ILE A 88 4.05 21.00 6.96
N LYS A 89 5.32 21.24 7.26
CA LYS A 89 5.74 22.44 8.00
C LYS A 89 5.49 23.72 7.19
N GLU A 90 5.65 23.66 5.87
CA GLU A 90 5.36 24.80 4.98
C GLU A 90 3.87 25.16 4.95
N LEU A 91 2.98 24.18 5.02
CA LEU A 91 1.52 24.39 5.10
C LEU A 91 1.07 25.03 6.42
N LYS A 92 1.88 24.94 7.48
CA LYS A 92 1.60 25.53 8.79
C LYS A 92 2.08 26.98 8.92
N LYS A 93 2.87 27.49 7.96
CA LYS A 93 3.27 28.90 7.99
C LYS A 93 2.05 29.75 7.58
N PRO A 94 1.64 30.75 8.37
CA PRO A 94 0.64 31.69 7.93
C PRO A 94 1.10 32.34 6.62
N PRO A 95 0.18 32.72 5.71
CA PRO A 95 0.55 33.43 4.49
C PRO A 95 1.38 34.66 4.88
N ASN A 96 2.57 34.75 4.32
CA ASN A 96 3.53 35.81 4.61
C ASN A 96 2.96 37.12 4.07
N ASN A 97 2.21 37.85 4.91
CA ASN A 97 1.66 39.15 4.54
C ASN A 97 2.75 40.21 4.72
N SER A 98 3.69 40.24 3.78
CA SER A 98 4.64 41.34 3.63
C SER A 98 4.17 42.21 2.47
N ASN A 99 3.23 43.12 2.77
CA ASN A 99 3.04 44.32 1.97
C ASN A 99 3.71 45.46 2.73
N ASN A 100 4.89 45.86 2.26
CA ASN A 100 5.44 47.20 2.51
C ASN A 100 4.67 48.23 1.69
#